data_AF-A0A139R7V7-F1
#
_entry.id   AF-A0A139R7V7-F1
#
_cell.length_a   1.000
_cell.length_b   1.000
_cell.length_c   1.000
_cell.angle_alpha   90.00
_cell.angle_beta   90.00
_cell.angle_gamma   90.00
#
_symmetry.space_group_name_H-M   'P 1'
#
loop_
_entity.id
_entity.type
_entity.pdbx_description
1 polymer ?
#
loop_
_entity_poly.entity_id
_entity_poly.type
_entity_poly.pdbx_seq_one_letter_code
_entity_poly.pdbx_strand_id
1 'polypeptide(L)'
;MTNGNACWKREDLSDSLFEPQIPPSMFTIRANKDYEDAYNNYRYDRQFMKRVNGELCAFNTIEIIKRYQPKYWIIENPATGRLWKYIETIIGFPLPYKNPTRYNNYDYPLQKPTKFASNLFLNLNNDINPAEIEWGNFSKSYNERSNIPQKLLLDIFQTVLNQFEKETEKNDKN
;
A
#
# COMPACT_ATOMS: atom_id res chain seq x y z
N MET A 1 5.53 -16.31 0.05
CA MET A 1 5.69 -16.67 1.47
C MET A 1 4.40 -17.30 1.95
N THR A 2 4.41 -18.59 2.23
CA THR A 2 3.23 -19.44 2.51
C THR A 2 2.55 -19.14 3.85
N ASN A 3 3.28 -18.60 4.84
CA ASN A 3 2.80 -18.52 6.24
C ASN A 3 2.67 -17.10 6.84
N GLY A 4 2.54 -16.06 6.00
CA GLY A 4 2.41 -14.68 6.49
C GLY A 4 3.60 -13.76 6.20
N ASN A 5 3.65 -12.61 6.86
CA ASN A 5 4.84 -11.75 6.93
C ASN A 5 5.41 -11.77 8.37
N ALA A 6 6.39 -10.90 8.65
CA ALA A 6 7.06 -10.85 9.94
C ALA A 6 6.13 -10.41 11.11
N CYS A 7 5.05 -9.68 10.84
CA CYS A 7 4.13 -9.17 11.87
C CYS A 7 2.85 -10.00 12.00
N TRP A 8 2.36 -10.54 10.88
CA TRP A 8 1.10 -11.26 10.79
C TRP A 8 1.33 -12.63 10.17
N LYS A 9 0.83 -13.67 10.82
CA LYS A 9 0.74 -15.02 10.27
C LYS A 9 -0.63 -15.25 9.63
N ARG A 10 -0.68 -16.25 8.76
CA ARG A 10 -1.97 -16.86 8.38
C ARG A 10 -2.20 -18.01 9.35
N GLU A 11 -3.42 -18.15 9.84
CA GLU A 11 -3.77 -19.30 10.67
C GLU A 11 -3.51 -20.60 9.91
N ASP A 12 -2.88 -21.54 10.61
CA ASP A 12 -2.70 -22.89 10.12
C ASP A 12 -3.97 -23.67 10.43
N LEU A 13 -4.60 -24.18 9.38
CA LEU A 13 -5.82 -24.97 9.47
C LEU A 13 -5.58 -26.43 9.07
N SER A 14 -4.31 -26.87 8.97
CA SER A 14 -3.95 -28.25 8.61
C SER A 14 -4.42 -29.28 9.63
N ASP A 15 -4.63 -28.87 10.88
CA ASP A 15 -5.20 -29.69 11.96
C ASP A 15 -6.75 -29.75 11.92
N SER A 16 -7.38 -29.19 10.87
CA SER A 16 -8.84 -29.21 10.75
C SER A 16 -9.32 -30.54 10.16
N LEU A 17 -10.33 -31.14 10.79
CA LEU A 17 -10.97 -32.38 10.32
C LEU A 17 -11.69 -32.20 8.96
N PHE A 18 -12.07 -30.96 8.61
CA PHE A 18 -12.72 -30.60 7.36
C PHE A 18 -12.00 -29.44 6.69
N GLU A 19 -12.15 -29.32 5.37
CA GLU A 19 -11.71 -28.13 4.66
C GLU A 19 -12.45 -26.89 5.20
N PRO A 20 -11.73 -25.81 5.56
CA PRO A 20 -12.35 -24.62 6.13
C PRO A 20 -13.24 -23.93 5.10
N GLN A 21 -14.51 -23.72 5.47
CA GLN A 21 -15.46 -23.00 4.60
C GLN A 21 -15.15 -21.50 4.50
N ILE A 22 -14.40 -20.95 5.45
CA ILE A 22 -13.97 -19.55 5.46
C ILE A 22 -12.44 -19.52 5.39
N PRO A 23 -11.83 -18.74 4.49
CA PRO A 23 -10.38 -18.65 4.41
C PRO A 23 -9.81 -18.05 5.71
N PRO A 24 -8.70 -18.60 6.25
CA PRO A 24 -8.11 -18.12 7.48
C PRO A 24 -7.71 -16.65 7.36
N SER A 25 -7.85 -15.93 8.48
CA SER A 25 -7.46 -14.53 8.54
C SER A 25 -5.97 -14.40 8.19
N MET A 26 -5.66 -13.36 7.41
CA MET A 26 -4.29 -13.00 7.09
C MET A 26 -3.68 -11.99 8.06
N PHE A 27 -4.48 -11.54 9.04
CA PHE A 27 -4.17 -10.52 10.03
C PHE A 27 -4.00 -11.11 11.45
N THR A 28 -3.72 -12.41 11.55
CA THR A 28 -3.48 -13.05 12.84
C THR A 28 -2.10 -12.68 13.37
N ILE A 29 -2.05 -12.20 14.61
CA ILE A 29 -0.81 -11.79 15.28
C ILE A 29 0.03 -13.03 15.60
N ARG A 30 1.36 -12.94 15.37
CA ARG A 30 2.31 -13.96 15.81
C ARG A 30 2.46 -13.95 17.34
N ALA A 31 2.41 -15.13 17.94
CA ALA A 31 2.78 -15.36 19.33
C ALA A 31 4.32 -15.34 19.49
N ASN A 32 4.82 -15.17 20.71
CA ASN A 32 6.27 -15.08 20.95
C ASN A 32 7.03 -16.32 20.44
N LYS A 33 6.46 -17.52 20.67
CA LYS A 33 6.98 -18.79 20.17
C LYS A 33 7.18 -18.81 18.64
N ASP A 34 6.30 -18.15 17.88
CA ASP A 34 6.43 -18.08 16.42
C ASP A 34 7.69 -17.31 15.96
N TYR A 35 8.28 -16.47 16.83
CA TYR A 35 9.52 -15.74 16.56
C TYR A 35 10.76 -16.55 16.95
N GLU A 36 10.66 -17.34 18.01
CA GLU A 36 11.71 -18.28 18.43
C GLU A 36 11.89 -19.40 17.40
N ASP A 37 10.78 -19.93 16.87
CA ASP A 37 10.76 -21.00 15.86
C ASP A 37 11.08 -20.49 14.44
N ALA A 38 11.05 -19.17 14.21
CA ALA A 38 11.31 -18.60 12.89
C ALA A 38 12.81 -18.55 12.57
N TYR A 39 13.22 -19.26 11.50
CA TYR A 39 14.58 -19.28 10.95
C TYR A 39 15.19 -17.88 10.62
N ASN A 40 14.37 -16.82 10.59
CA ASN A 40 14.70 -15.51 10.01
C ASN A 40 15.04 -14.39 11.02
N ASN A 41 15.53 -14.70 12.22
CA ASN A 41 16.02 -13.69 13.19
C ASN A 41 15.02 -12.54 13.47
N TYR A 42 13.70 -12.81 13.36
CA TYR A 42 12.70 -11.78 13.62
C TYR A 42 12.61 -11.54 15.14
N ARG A 43 13.00 -10.33 15.57
CA ARG A 43 12.85 -9.92 16.97
C ARG A 43 11.43 -9.41 17.23
N TYR A 44 10.75 -9.99 18.20
CA TYR A 44 9.37 -9.63 18.58
C TYR A 44 9.21 -8.12 18.72
N ASP A 45 10.00 -7.46 19.57
CA ASP A 45 9.87 -6.03 19.86
C ASP A 45 9.94 -5.15 18.60
N ARG A 46 10.83 -5.50 17.66
CA ARG A 46 10.98 -4.75 16.41
C ARG A 46 9.76 -4.93 15.50
N GLN A 47 9.19 -6.13 15.43
CA GLN A 47 8.01 -6.39 14.60
C GLN A 47 6.74 -5.83 15.25
N PHE A 48 6.64 -5.90 16.58
CA PHE A 48 5.59 -5.26 17.35
C PHE A 48 5.54 -3.76 17.07
N MET A 49 6.66 -3.04 17.23
CA MET A 49 6.71 -1.60 16.98
C MET A 49 6.38 -1.25 15.52
N LYS A 50 6.90 -2.02 14.55
CA LYS A 50 6.57 -1.83 13.13
C LYS A 50 5.09 -2.02 12.84
N ARG A 51 4.47 -3.04 13.43
CA ARG A 51 3.04 -3.33 13.28
C ARG A 51 2.22 -2.19 13.85
N VAL A 52 2.44 -1.84 15.12
CA VAL A 52 1.69 -0.77 15.80
C VAL A 52 1.82 0.55 15.05
N ASN A 53 3.03 0.91 14.61
CA ASN A 53 3.23 2.13 13.82
C ASN A 53 2.50 2.09 12.47
N GLY A 54 2.51 0.94 11.78
CA GLY A 54 1.81 0.77 10.51
C GLY A 54 0.29 0.83 10.66
N GLU A 55 -0.26 0.15 11.66
CA GLU A 55 -1.69 0.14 11.98
C GLU A 55 -2.16 1.54 12.41
N LEU A 56 -1.39 2.22 13.25
CA LEU A 56 -1.68 3.58 13.70
C LEU A 56 -1.61 4.60 12.55
N CYS A 57 -0.63 4.48 11.66
CA CYS A 57 -0.52 5.31 10.46
C CYS A 57 -1.77 5.14 9.58
N ALA A 58 -2.14 3.88 9.29
CA ALA A 58 -3.34 3.56 8.51
C ALA A 58 -4.60 4.17 9.12
N PHE A 59 -4.80 3.94 10.43
CA PHE A 59 -5.94 4.45 11.17
C PHE A 59 -6.01 5.98 11.11
N ASN A 60 -4.90 6.66 11.45
CA ASN A 60 -4.86 8.13 11.46
C ASN A 60 -5.10 8.72 10.07
N THR A 61 -4.53 8.15 9.00
CA THR A 61 -4.78 8.60 7.62
C THR A 61 -6.28 8.52 7.29
N ILE A 62 -6.94 7.42 7.63
CA ILE A 62 -8.37 7.25 7.36
C ILE A 62 -9.21 8.21 8.23
N GLU A 63 -8.88 8.40 9.51
CA GLU A 63 -9.61 9.34 10.37
C GLU A 63 -9.47 10.79 9.90
N ILE A 64 -8.30 11.20 9.38
CA ILE A 64 -8.13 12.51 8.73
C ILE A 64 -9.09 12.64 7.54
N ILE A 65 -9.16 11.63 6.66
CA ILE A 65 -10.06 11.66 5.50
C ILE A 65 -11.53 11.74 5.94
N LYS A 66 -11.94 10.94 6.92
CA LYS A 66 -13.32 10.97 7.44
C LYS A 66 -13.66 12.31 8.10
N ARG A 67 -12.73 12.89 8.87
CA ARG A 67 -12.94 14.12 9.66
C ARG A 67 -13.01 15.38 8.81
N TYR A 68 -12.14 15.47 7.80
CA TYR A 68 -12.00 16.67 6.97
C TYR A 68 -12.70 16.56 5.62
N GLN A 69 -13.10 15.34 5.22
CA GLN A 69 -13.80 15.05 3.97
C GLN A 69 -13.17 15.80 2.77
N PRO A 70 -11.85 15.65 2.55
CA PRO A 70 -11.17 16.37 1.49
C PRO A 70 -11.79 16.01 0.14
N LYS A 71 -11.93 17.01 -0.73
CA LYS A 71 -12.49 16.83 -2.08
C LYS A 71 -11.72 15.79 -2.89
N TYR A 72 -10.39 15.76 -2.75
CA TYR A 72 -9.52 14.76 -3.33
C TYR A 72 -8.57 14.21 -2.26
N TRP A 73 -8.40 12.90 -2.22
CA TRP A 73 -7.40 12.24 -1.36
C TRP A 73 -6.68 11.16 -2.14
N ILE A 74 -5.39 10.98 -1.84
CA ILE A 74 -4.53 10.00 -2.49
C ILE A 74 -3.67 9.34 -1.41
N ILE A 75 -3.64 8.01 -1.39
CA ILE A 75 -2.85 7.19 -0.48
C ILE A 75 -1.88 6.35 -1.31
N GLU A 76 -0.57 6.48 -1.08
CA GLU A 76 0.47 5.65 -1.69
C GLU A 76 0.81 4.48 -0.79
N ASN A 77 1.02 3.29 -1.38
CA ASN A 77 1.65 2.16 -0.71
C ASN A 77 2.10 1.13 -1.78
N PRO A 78 3.13 0.31 -1.51
CA PRO A 78 3.55 -0.75 -2.43
C PRO A 78 2.40 -1.61 -3.00
N ALA A 79 2.51 -2.03 -4.26
CA ALA A 79 1.41 -2.69 -4.97
C ALA A 79 0.92 -3.96 -4.26
N THR A 80 1.82 -4.76 -3.70
CA THR A 80 1.49 -6.01 -3.00
C THR A 80 1.34 -5.82 -1.49
N GLY A 81 1.36 -4.57 -1.00
CA GLY A 81 1.26 -4.27 0.42
C GLY A 81 -0.06 -4.74 1.03
N ARG A 82 0.02 -5.35 2.22
CA ARG A 82 -1.18 -5.84 2.94
C ARG A 82 -2.08 -4.70 3.45
N LEU A 83 -1.54 -3.50 3.53
CA LEU A 83 -2.25 -2.30 3.96
C LEU A 83 -3.54 -2.07 3.17
N TRP A 84 -3.56 -2.38 1.87
CA TRP A 84 -4.77 -2.28 1.04
C TRP A 84 -5.93 -3.07 1.62
N LYS A 85 -5.68 -4.35 1.90
CA LYS A 85 -6.69 -5.23 2.48
C LYS A 85 -6.97 -4.86 3.93
N TYR A 86 -5.99 -4.35 4.68
CA TYR A 86 -6.21 -3.88 6.05
C TYR A 86 -7.20 -2.72 6.08
N ILE A 87 -7.01 -1.70 5.24
CA ILE A 87 -7.91 -0.54 5.15
C ILE A 87 -9.34 -0.99 4.78
N GLU A 88 -9.49 -1.86 3.79
CA GLU A 88 -10.82 -2.28 3.32
C GLU A 88 -11.53 -3.25 4.27
N THR A 89 -10.81 -4.21 4.85
CA THR A 89 -11.43 -5.30 5.62
C THR A 89 -11.38 -5.12 7.13
N ILE A 90 -10.32 -4.50 7.66
CA ILE A 90 -10.16 -4.29 9.10
C ILE A 90 -10.68 -2.91 9.50
N ILE A 91 -10.28 -1.85 8.80
CA ILE A 91 -10.78 -0.48 9.07
C ILE A 91 -12.19 -0.30 8.49
N GLY A 92 -12.53 -1.02 7.41
CA GLY A 92 -13.84 -0.90 6.75
C GLY A 92 -13.97 0.36 5.90
N PHE A 93 -12.86 0.90 5.39
CA PHE A 93 -12.88 2.09 4.54
C PHE A 93 -12.76 1.71 3.05
N PRO A 94 -13.74 2.06 2.20
CA PRO A 94 -13.70 1.70 0.78
C PRO A 94 -12.62 2.50 0.04
N LEU A 95 -11.95 1.84 -0.90
CA LEU A 95 -10.95 2.45 -1.78
C LEU A 95 -11.45 2.40 -3.24
N PRO A 96 -12.20 3.41 -3.71
CA PRO A 96 -12.93 3.34 -4.98
C PRO A 96 -12.03 3.11 -6.19
N TYR A 97 -10.90 3.81 -6.24
CA TYR A 97 -9.91 3.64 -7.28
C TYR A 97 -8.59 3.19 -6.66
N LYS A 98 -8.06 2.08 -7.17
CA LYS A 98 -6.70 1.62 -6.90
C LYS A 98 -5.93 1.77 -8.19
N ASN A 99 -5.13 2.81 -8.31
CA ASN A 99 -4.40 3.16 -9.53
C ASN A 99 -3.00 2.51 -9.49
N PRO A 100 -2.79 1.33 -10.12
CA PRO A 100 -1.48 0.71 -10.17
C PRO A 100 -0.54 1.50 -11.08
N THR A 101 0.73 1.52 -10.72
CA THR A 101 1.78 2.11 -11.55
C THR A 101 3.15 1.52 -11.18
N ARG A 102 4.18 1.89 -11.93
CA ARG A 102 5.56 1.48 -11.70
C ARG A 102 6.45 2.70 -11.79
N TYR A 103 7.32 2.88 -10.80
CA TYR A 103 8.15 4.09 -10.75
C TYR A 103 9.07 4.26 -11.96
N ASN A 104 9.53 3.17 -12.59
CA ASN A 104 10.38 3.27 -13.77
C ASN A 104 9.68 3.84 -15.01
N ASN A 105 8.35 3.89 -15.03
CA ASN A 105 7.62 4.62 -16.07
C ASN A 105 7.76 6.14 -15.92
N TYR A 106 8.41 6.61 -14.85
CA TYR A 106 8.56 8.00 -14.45
C TYR A 106 9.99 8.35 -14.01
N ASP A 107 11.01 7.82 -14.71
CA ASP A 107 12.45 8.03 -14.48
C ASP A 107 13.01 7.45 -13.18
N TYR A 108 12.46 6.33 -12.71
CA TYR A 108 13.08 5.59 -11.61
C TYR A 108 13.89 4.41 -12.15
N PRO A 109 15.13 4.19 -11.67
CA PRO A 109 16.03 3.20 -12.29
C PRO A 109 15.59 1.74 -12.08
N LEU A 110 14.66 1.50 -11.15
CA LEU A 110 14.15 0.18 -10.80
C LEU A 110 12.66 0.05 -11.13
N GLN A 111 12.26 -1.13 -11.59
CA GLN A 111 10.85 -1.47 -11.75
C GLN A 111 10.19 -1.68 -10.37
N LYS A 112 9.77 -0.59 -9.73
CA LYS A 112 9.11 -0.61 -8.41
C LYS A 112 7.58 -0.51 -8.58
N PRO A 113 6.84 -1.62 -8.48
CA PRO A 113 5.38 -1.60 -8.57
C PRO A 113 4.77 -0.96 -7.31
N THR A 114 3.93 0.05 -7.51
CA THR A 114 3.17 0.71 -6.46
C THR A 114 1.69 0.86 -6.83
N LYS A 115 0.88 1.32 -5.88
CA LYS A 115 -0.51 1.69 -6.09
C LYS A 115 -0.83 3.00 -5.37
N PHE A 116 -1.66 3.81 -6.01
CA PHE A 116 -2.26 5.00 -5.41
C PHE A 116 -3.76 4.79 -5.27
N ALA A 117 -4.23 4.60 -4.03
CA ALA A 117 -5.66 4.58 -3.76
C ALA A 117 -6.19 6.01 -3.68
N SER A 118 -7.33 6.27 -4.32
CA SER A 118 -7.91 7.62 -4.41
C SER A 118 -9.43 7.57 -4.58
N ASN A 119 -10.10 8.68 -4.29
CA ASN A 119 -11.48 8.93 -4.74
C ASN A 119 -11.58 9.44 -6.18
N LEU A 120 -10.44 9.60 -6.86
CA LEU A 120 -10.32 9.94 -8.28
C LEU A 120 -9.60 8.85 -9.06
N PHE A 121 -10.08 8.54 -10.26
CA PHE A 121 -9.36 7.69 -11.21
C PHE A 121 -8.19 8.49 -11.81
N LEU A 122 -6.96 8.04 -11.56
CA LEU A 122 -5.75 8.76 -11.93
C LEU A 122 -5.18 8.36 -13.30
N ASN A 123 -5.61 7.22 -13.86
CA ASN A 123 -5.17 6.73 -15.16
C ASN A 123 -3.63 6.69 -15.36
N LEU A 124 -2.90 6.25 -14.34
CA LEU A 124 -1.43 6.22 -14.33
C LEU A 124 -0.87 5.15 -15.27
N ASN A 125 0.33 5.39 -15.82
CA ASN A 125 1.02 4.41 -16.66
C ASN A 125 1.45 3.20 -15.81
N ASN A 126 1.03 2.00 -16.21
CA ASN A 126 1.35 0.74 -15.54
C ASN A 126 2.02 -0.30 -16.45
N ASP A 127 2.58 0.13 -17.57
CA ASP A 127 3.28 -0.74 -18.51
C ASP A 127 4.48 -1.42 -17.85
N ILE A 128 4.74 -2.67 -18.25
CA ILE A 128 5.84 -3.47 -17.71
C ILE A 128 7.09 -3.18 -18.54
N ASN A 129 7.78 -2.09 -18.21
CA ASN A 129 9.06 -1.72 -18.82
C ASN A 129 10.24 -2.34 -18.05
N PRO A 130 11.34 -2.73 -18.71
CA PRO A 130 12.52 -3.24 -18.04
C PRO A 130 13.11 -2.19 -17.08
N ALA A 131 13.78 -2.67 -16.01
CA ALA A 131 14.53 -1.79 -15.13
C ALA A 131 15.82 -1.35 -15.83
N GLU A 132 16.29 -0.13 -15.55
CA GLU A 132 17.56 0.38 -16.09
C GLU A 132 18.75 -0.30 -15.43
N ILE A 133 18.61 -0.64 -14.15
CA ILE A 133 19.65 -1.30 -13.36
C ILE A 133 19.08 -2.47 -12.56
N GLU A 134 19.98 -3.37 -12.16
CA GLU A 134 19.65 -4.43 -11.21
C GLU A 134 19.57 -3.90 -9.77
N TRP A 135 18.73 -4.54 -8.96
CA TRP A 135 18.51 -4.16 -7.55
C TRP A 135 19.80 -4.11 -6.72
N GLY A 136 20.75 -5.00 -6.98
CA GLY A 136 22.03 -5.05 -6.25
C GLY A 136 22.93 -3.85 -6.50
N ASN A 137 22.74 -3.17 -7.63
CA ASN A 137 23.53 -2.03 -8.07
C ASN A 137 22.86 -0.68 -7.72
N PHE A 138 21.66 -0.71 -7.14
CA PHE A 138 21.00 0.49 -6.65
C PHE A 138 21.43 0.86 -5.23
N SER A 139 21.25 2.13 -4.89
CA SER A 139 21.59 2.66 -3.58
C SER A 139 20.91 1.91 -2.43
N LYS A 140 21.67 1.70 -1.36
CA LYS A 140 21.15 1.13 -0.10
C LYS A 140 20.46 2.19 0.77
N SER A 141 20.55 3.47 0.41
CA SER A 141 19.91 4.57 1.13
C SER A 141 18.39 4.39 1.15
N TYR A 142 17.80 4.41 2.34
CA TYR A 142 16.36 4.30 2.49
C TYR A 142 15.62 5.47 1.83
N ASN A 143 16.20 6.67 1.91
CA ASN A 143 15.59 7.89 1.37
C ASN A 143 15.48 7.79 -0.16
N GLU A 144 16.56 7.41 -0.84
CA GLU A 144 16.55 7.23 -2.30
C GLU A 144 15.61 6.10 -2.75
N ARG A 145 15.54 5.02 -1.96
CA ARG A 145 14.62 3.91 -2.21
C ARG A 145 13.15 4.24 -1.99
N SER A 146 12.88 5.26 -1.20
CA SER A 146 11.52 5.65 -0.82
C SER A 146 11.01 6.88 -1.59
N ASN A 147 11.90 7.58 -2.29
CA ASN A 147 11.52 8.72 -3.12
C ASN A 147 10.50 8.33 -4.19
N ILE A 148 9.45 9.14 -4.27
CA ILE A 148 8.44 9.07 -5.34
C ILE A 148 8.99 9.90 -6.51
N PRO A 149 9.00 9.38 -7.75
CA PRO A 149 9.50 10.15 -8.87
C PRO A 149 8.72 11.45 -9.11
N GLN A 150 9.42 12.55 -9.38
CA GLN A 150 8.78 13.86 -9.53
C GLN A 150 7.82 13.90 -10.72
N LYS A 151 8.17 13.25 -11.84
CA LYS A 151 7.27 13.14 -13.01
C LYS A 151 5.94 12.46 -12.67
N LEU A 152 5.97 11.44 -11.81
CA LEU A 152 4.76 10.75 -11.34
C LEU A 152 3.90 11.68 -10.48
N LEU A 153 4.51 12.45 -9.58
CA LEU A 153 3.77 13.44 -8.78
C LEU A 153 3.12 14.49 -9.67
N LEU A 154 3.84 15.01 -10.67
CA LEU A 154 3.29 15.99 -11.63
C LEU A 154 2.09 15.41 -12.41
N ASP A 155 2.18 14.18 -12.88
CA ASP A 155 1.09 13.49 -13.60
C ASP A 155 -0.18 13.35 -12.73
N ILE A 156 0.01 12.93 -11.47
CA ILE A 156 -1.06 12.84 -10.47
C ILE A 156 -1.68 14.23 -10.21
N PHE A 157 -0.86 15.25 -9.93
CA PHE A 157 -1.35 16.59 -9.63
C PHE A 157 -2.05 17.23 -10.83
N GLN A 158 -1.54 17.02 -12.05
CA GLN A 158 -2.19 17.51 -13.26
C GLN A 158 -3.57 16.89 -13.44
N THR A 159 -3.71 15.58 -13.17
CA THR A 159 -5.00 14.89 -13.24
C THR A 159 -6.01 15.46 -12.23
N VAL A 160 -5.56 15.71 -10.99
CA VAL A 160 -6.39 16.33 -9.94
C VAL A 160 -6.80 17.76 -10.33
N LEU A 161 -5.85 18.56 -10.82
CA LEU A 161 -6.09 19.95 -11.25
C LEU A 161 -7.10 20.01 -12.40
N ASN A 162 -6.92 19.20 -13.44
CA ASN A 162 -7.83 19.11 -14.56
C ASN A 162 -9.26 18.74 -14.12
N GLN A 163 -9.38 17.84 -13.14
CA GLN A 163 -10.68 17.46 -12.59
C GLN A 163 -11.30 18.61 -11.79
N PHE A 164 -10.50 19.31 -10.98
CA PHE A 164 -10.94 20.46 -10.21
C PHE A 164 -11.45 21.61 -11.10
N GLU A 165 -10.73 21.94 -12.17
CA GLU A 165 -11.12 22.98 -13.13
C GLU A 165 -12.43 22.64 -13.84
N LYS A 166 -12.56 21.40 -14.35
CA LYS A 166 -13.80 20.91 -14.99
C LYS A 166 -15.03 21.01 -14.10
N GLU A 167 -14.88 20.76 -12.81
CA GLU A 167 -15.98 20.87 -11.85
C GLU A 167 -16.32 22.33 -11.55
N THR A 168 -15.33 23.21 -11.51
CA THR A 168 -15.51 24.65 -11.30
C THR A 168 -16.26 25.27 -12.47
N GLU A 169 -15.84 25.00 -13.71
CA GLU A 169 -16.51 25.50 -14.91
C GLU A 169 -17.98 25.03 -15.04
N LYS A 170 -18.31 23.85 -14.53
CA LYS A 170 -19.70 23.35 -14.52
C LYS A 170 -20.55 24.08 -13.51
N ASN A 171 -19.98 24.47 -12.37
CA ASN A 171 -20.68 25.21 -11.34
C ASN A 171 -20.94 26.66 -11.77
N ASP A 172 -20.04 27.27 -12.54
CA ASP A 172 -20.22 28.63 -13.06
C ASP A 172 -21.24 28.73 -14.21
N LYS A 173 -21.63 27.59 -14.81
CA LYS A 173 -22.59 27.51 -15.93
C LYS A 173 -24.01 27.14 -15.49
N ASN A 174 -24.22 26.80 -14.22
CA ASN A 174 -25.52 26.44 -13.63
C ASN A 174 -25.98 27.53 -12.65
#